data_AF-A0A7G2LWK7-F1
#
_entry.id   AF-A0A7G2LWK7-F1
#
_cell.length_a   1.000
_cell.length_b   1.000
_cell.length_c   1.000
_cell.angle_alpha   90.00
_cell.angle_beta   90.00
_cell.angle_gamma   90.00
#
_symmetry.space_group_name_H-M   'P 1'
#
loop_
_entity.id
_entity.type
_entity.pdbx_description
1 polymer ?
#
loop_
_entity_poly.entity_id
_entity_poly.type
_entity_poly.pdbx_seq_one_letter_code
_entity_poly.pdbx_strand_id
1 'polypeptide(L)'
;MKKAAIAFVALPLLCLGAGYGAGLALAPAPAEAAGTEVDDKAPHGAEEAVKDAAQASETDAHGEEGEKSAKGENQEPMDSYALAKDRTVVRLGQMTIPVEKTNSVSYVVADFALKMGSLELAERYRRVEDATRMRDSLLQAMNLAAESAVLRGVAIDSEALSQLLRDLISKEHQGVDDVMFVSLYKQDVARL
;
A
#
# COMPACT_ATOMS: atom_id res chain seq x y z
N MET A 1 27.05 -42.08 -15.70
CA MET A 1 25.75 -41.44 -15.40
C MET A 1 25.78 -39.97 -15.83
N LYS A 2 25.48 -39.69 -17.11
CA LYS A 2 25.71 -38.38 -17.79
C LYS A 2 24.53 -38.01 -18.72
N LYS A 3 23.29 -38.27 -18.31
CA LYS A 3 22.09 -37.98 -19.14
C LYS A 3 21.01 -37.16 -18.43
N ALA A 4 21.23 -36.76 -17.17
CA ALA A 4 20.22 -36.05 -16.37
C ALA A 4 20.46 -34.52 -16.26
N ALA A 5 21.42 -33.95 -17.00
CA ALA A 5 21.82 -32.55 -16.83
C ALA A 5 21.32 -31.58 -17.92
N ILE A 6 20.58 -32.05 -18.93
CA ILE A 6 20.19 -31.21 -20.10
C ILE A 6 18.70 -30.79 -20.06
N ALA A 7 17.90 -31.29 -19.11
CA ALA A 7 16.46 -31.01 -19.06
C ALA A 7 16.07 -29.70 -18.33
N PHE A 8 17.00 -29.02 -17.65
CA PHE A 8 16.66 -27.87 -16.78
C PHE A 8 16.94 -26.48 -17.37
N VAL A 9 17.42 -26.38 -18.62
CA VAL A 9 17.76 -25.08 -19.26
C VAL A 9 16.76 -24.67 -20.35
N ALA A 10 15.95 -25.59 -20.88
CA ALA A 10 15.05 -25.29 -22.00
C ALA A 10 13.67 -24.74 -21.58
N LEU A 11 13.28 -24.86 -20.31
CA LEU A 11 11.94 -24.48 -19.85
C LEU A 11 11.70 -22.97 -19.68
N PRO A 12 12.64 -22.12 -19.21
CA PRO A 12 12.34 -20.69 -19.02
C PRO A 12 12.30 -19.90 -20.33
N LEU A 13 12.89 -20.42 -21.43
CA LEU A 13 12.88 -19.75 -22.73
C LEU A 13 11.56 -19.88 -23.51
N LEU A 14 10.67 -20.81 -23.12
CA LEU A 14 9.35 -20.96 -23.74
C LEU A 14 8.28 -20.04 -23.10
N CYS A 15 8.47 -19.62 -21.85
CA CYS A 15 7.50 -18.78 -21.13
C CYS A 15 7.63 -17.27 -21.42
N LEU A 16 8.73 -16.82 -22.03
CA LEU A 16 8.94 -15.42 -22.40
C LEU A 16 8.29 -15.01 -23.74
N GLY A 17 7.84 -15.97 -24.56
CA GLY A 17 7.32 -15.69 -25.91
C GLY A 17 5.79 -15.55 -26.02
N ALA A 18 5.01 -15.98 -25.02
CA ALA A 18 3.55 -16.07 -25.13
C ALA A 18 2.79 -14.91 -24.45
N GLY A 19 3.49 -13.96 -23.82
CA GLY A 19 2.86 -12.85 -23.07
C GLY A 19 2.71 -11.52 -23.82
N TYR A 20 3.41 -11.34 -24.95
CA TYR A 20 3.53 -10.02 -25.61
C TYR A 20 2.55 -9.81 -26.79
N GLY A 21 1.53 -10.65 -26.95
CA GLY A 21 0.63 -10.62 -28.13
C GLY A 21 -0.80 -10.11 -27.88
N ALA A 22 -1.29 -10.14 -26.63
CA ALA A 22 -2.70 -9.85 -26.34
C ALA A 22 -3.00 -8.36 -26.07
N GLY A 23 -2.01 -7.48 -26.11
CA GLY A 23 -2.16 -6.04 -25.81
C GLY A 23 -2.43 -5.14 -27.02
N LEU A 24 -2.38 -5.67 -28.25
CA LEU A 24 -2.61 -4.89 -29.48
C LEU A 24 -4.00 -5.09 -30.11
N ALA A 25 -4.86 -5.93 -29.52
CA ALA A 25 -6.18 -6.26 -30.06
C ALA A 25 -7.31 -5.27 -29.70
N LEU A 26 -6.98 -4.02 -29.34
CA LEU A 26 -7.94 -2.92 -29.13
C LEU A 26 -7.47 -1.58 -29.76
N ALA A 27 -6.53 -1.64 -30.71
CA ALA A 27 -6.20 -0.48 -31.54
C ALA A 27 -7.16 -0.44 -32.76
N PRO A 28 -7.95 0.64 -32.96
CA PRO A 28 -8.78 0.79 -34.15
C PRO A 28 -7.89 1.04 -35.38
N ALA A 29 -8.25 0.37 -36.49
CA ALA A 29 -7.47 0.25 -37.71
C ALA A 29 -7.24 1.57 -38.47
N PRO A 30 -6.04 1.78 -39.05
CA PRO A 30 -5.89 2.59 -40.25
C PRO A 30 -5.86 1.70 -41.51
N ALA A 31 -6.36 2.30 -42.58
CA ALA A 31 -6.80 1.72 -43.84
C ALA A 31 -5.72 1.03 -44.72
N GLU A 32 -6.22 0.07 -45.49
CA GLU A 32 -5.92 -0.31 -46.88
C GLU A 32 -4.47 -0.53 -47.36
N ALA A 33 -4.20 -1.78 -47.78
CA ALA A 33 -3.69 -2.14 -49.12
C ALA A 33 -3.68 -3.69 -49.21
N ALA A 34 -4.62 -4.32 -49.91
CA ALA A 34 -4.62 -4.62 -51.35
C ALA A 34 -3.93 -5.95 -51.71
N GLY A 35 -4.73 -6.87 -52.29
CA GLY A 35 -4.31 -8.12 -52.95
C GLY A 35 -4.38 -9.33 -52.01
N THR A 36 -4.96 -10.48 -52.33
CA THR A 36 -5.38 -11.08 -53.61
C THR A 36 -6.22 -12.31 -53.24
N GLU A 37 -7.40 -12.44 -53.86
CA GLU A 37 -8.16 -13.65 -54.29
C GLU A 37 -8.14 -14.93 -53.39
N VAL A 38 -9.19 -15.73 -53.20
CA VAL A 38 -10.27 -16.20 -54.08
C VAL A 38 -11.43 -16.71 -53.19
N ASP A 39 -12.63 -16.45 -53.70
CA ASP A 39 -13.96 -17.01 -53.44
C ASP A 39 -14.04 -18.51 -53.09
N ASP A 40 -14.95 -18.92 -52.19
CA ASP A 40 -15.91 -20.00 -52.49
C ASP A 40 -17.07 -20.02 -51.47
N LYS A 41 -18.29 -19.84 -52.00
CA LYS A 41 -19.60 -20.35 -51.50
C LYS A 41 -20.23 -19.83 -50.20
N ALA A 42 -21.22 -18.96 -50.40
CA ALA A 42 -22.53 -18.99 -49.72
C ALA A 42 -23.36 -20.23 -50.20
N PRO A 43 -24.51 -20.65 -49.61
CA PRO A 43 -25.49 -19.80 -48.92
C PRO A 43 -26.36 -20.43 -47.79
N HIS A 44 -27.22 -19.57 -47.23
CA HIS A 44 -28.55 -19.79 -46.64
C HIS A 44 -28.74 -20.57 -45.32
N GLY A 45 -29.56 -19.98 -44.44
CA GLY A 45 -30.38 -20.72 -43.48
C GLY A 45 -30.78 -19.90 -42.26
N ALA A 46 -32.03 -19.43 -42.22
CA ALA A 46 -32.68 -18.82 -41.07
C ALA A 46 -33.07 -19.90 -40.02
N GLU A 47 -33.14 -19.51 -38.74
CA GLU A 47 -34.31 -19.68 -37.84
C GLU A 47 -33.94 -19.66 -36.33
N GLU A 48 -34.71 -18.86 -35.60
CA GLU A 48 -35.26 -19.01 -34.24
C GLU A 48 -34.36 -19.46 -33.06
N ALA A 49 -34.15 -18.57 -32.09
CA ALA A 49 -34.88 -18.49 -30.79
C ALA A 49 -34.26 -19.40 -29.71
N VAL A 50 -33.84 -18.94 -28.53
CA VAL A 50 -34.66 -18.57 -27.36
C VAL A 50 -33.69 -18.34 -26.16
N LYS A 51 -33.83 -17.19 -25.45
CA LYS A 51 -33.57 -16.91 -23.99
C LYS A 51 -32.13 -17.12 -23.44
N ASP A 52 -31.60 -16.43 -22.43
CA ASP A 52 -32.14 -15.62 -21.33
C ASP A 52 -30.99 -14.80 -20.68
N ALA A 53 -31.37 -13.77 -19.91
CA ALA A 53 -30.69 -13.22 -18.72
C ALA A 53 -29.30 -12.52 -18.80
N ALA A 54 -29.38 -11.19 -18.72
CA ALA A 54 -28.76 -10.29 -17.72
C ALA A 54 -27.27 -10.40 -17.34
N GLN A 55 -26.51 -9.31 -17.54
CA GLN A 55 -26.27 -8.29 -16.50
C GLN A 55 -25.38 -7.15 -17.04
N ALA A 56 -25.82 -5.92 -16.76
CA ALA A 56 -25.15 -4.68 -17.10
C ALA A 56 -23.86 -4.50 -16.29
N SER A 57 -22.77 -4.11 -16.95
CA SER A 57 -21.62 -3.49 -16.28
C SER A 57 -21.84 -1.99 -16.20
N GLU A 58 -22.07 -1.49 -15.00
CA GLU A 58 -22.02 -0.07 -14.70
C GLU A 58 -20.56 0.40 -14.78
N THR A 59 -20.39 1.50 -15.50
CA THR A 59 -19.12 2.16 -15.74
C THR A 59 -18.86 3.10 -14.57
N ASP A 60 -17.76 2.88 -13.84
CA ASP A 60 -17.26 3.82 -12.84
C ASP A 60 -16.82 5.13 -13.52
N ALA A 61 -17.70 6.12 -13.47
CA ALA A 61 -17.41 7.50 -13.83
C ALA A 61 -16.83 8.22 -12.61
N HIS A 62 -15.54 8.53 -12.66
CA HIS A 62 -14.86 9.34 -11.65
C HIS A 62 -15.38 10.79 -11.74
N GLY A 63 -16.24 11.17 -10.80
CA GLY A 63 -16.64 12.55 -10.60
C GLY A 63 -15.56 13.32 -9.85
N GLU A 64 -14.92 14.25 -10.55
CA GLU A 64 -14.39 15.46 -9.92
C GLU A 64 -15.59 16.30 -9.44
N GLU A 65 -15.60 16.68 -8.15
CA GLU A 65 -15.92 18.02 -7.65
C GLU A 65 -16.03 18.03 -6.11
N GLY A 66 -14.98 18.55 -5.48
CA GLY A 66 -15.05 19.52 -4.39
C GLY A 66 -15.75 19.16 -3.08
N GLU A 67 -14.97 18.72 -2.09
CA GLU A 67 -15.17 19.18 -0.70
C GLU A 67 -13.85 19.59 -0.04
N LYS A 68 -13.80 20.89 0.23
CA LYS A 68 -12.73 21.65 0.84
C LYS A 68 -12.75 21.40 2.35
N SER A 69 -12.18 20.30 2.82
CA SER A 69 -12.04 20.01 4.25
C SER A 69 -10.72 20.55 4.82
N ALA A 70 -10.90 21.56 5.67
CA ALA A 70 -10.09 22.02 6.79
C ALA A 70 -8.57 21.82 6.75
N LYS A 71 -7.89 22.96 6.65
CA LYS A 71 -6.49 23.25 6.93
C LYS A 71 -6.08 22.77 8.35
N GLY A 72 -5.84 21.46 8.51
CA GLY A 72 -4.88 20.96 9.49
C GLY A 72 -3.49 21.26 8.95
N GLU A 73 -2.56 21.63 9.81
CA GLU A 73 -1.16 21.85 9.42
C GLU A 73 -0.67 20.63 8.62
N ASN A 74 -0.49 20.83 7.31
CA ASN A 74 0.28 19.93 6.47
C ASN A 74 1.71 19.96 7.03
N GLN A 75 1.98 19.15 8.04
CA GLN A 75 3.34 18.73 8.31
C GLN A 75 3.78 18.02 7.05
N GLU A 76 4.67 18.67 6.30
CA GLU A 76 5.26 18.05 5.14
C GLU A 76 5.83 16.70 5.57
N PRO A 77 5.55 15.62 4.81
CA PRO A 77 6.10 14.31 5.13
C PRO A 77 7.60 14.46 5.28
N MET A 78 8.14 13.99 6.40
CA MET A 78 9.56 14.17 6.66
C MET A 78 10.37 13.51 5.54
N ASP A 79 11.39 14.23 5.06
CA ASP A 79 12.25 13.73 4.00
C ASP A 79 12.95 12.46 4.45
N SER A 80 12.51 11.34 3.89
CA SER A 80 13.08 10.02 4.13
C SER A 80 14.59 9.97 3.87
N TYR A 81 15.10 10.79 2.94
CA TYR A 81 16.53 10.89 2.64
C TYR A 81 17.29 11.63 3.75
N ALA A 82 16.71 12.70 4.30
CA ALA A 82 17.28 13.41 5.44
C ALA A 82 17.35 12.51 6.69
N LEU A 83 16.31 11.72 6.95
CA LEU A 83 16.30 10.74 8.05
C LEU A 83 17.37 9.65 7.87
N ALA A 84 17.61 9.20 6.64
CA ALA A 84 18.65 8.21 6.36
C ALA A 84 20.08 8.73 6.59
N LYS A 85 20.28 10.06 6.57
CA LYS A 85 21.59 10.68 6.83
C LYS A 85 21.92 10.71 8.32
N ASP A 86 20.91 10.78 9.19
CA ASP A 86 21.11 10.68 10.62
C ASP A 86 21.26 9.21 11.03
N ARG A 87 22.48 8.83 11.40
CA ARG A 87 22.79 7.44 11.76
C ARG A 87 22.15 7.02 13.09
N THR A 88 21.64 7.97 13.88
CA THR A 88 20.90 7.69 15.13
C THR A 88 19.42 7.37 14.90
N VAL A 89 18.93 7.57 13.67
CA VAL A 89 17.55 7.25 13.31
C VAL A 89 17.43 5.80 12.85
N VAL A 90 16.42 5.11 13.38
CA VAL A 90 16.09 3.71 13.07
C VAL A 90 14.68 3.66 12.49
N ARG A 91 14.55 3.25 11.23
CA ARG A 91 13.24 3.05 10.62
C ARG A 91 12.65 1.73 11.08
N LEU A 92 11.44 1.78 11.62
CA LEU A 92 10.69 0.60 12.00
C LEU A 92 9.76 0.14 10.87
N GLY A 93 9.36 1.05 9.99
CA GLY A 93 8.49 0.78 8.86
C GLY A 93 7.03 1.09 9.14
N GLN A 94 6.17 0.68 8.20
CA GLN A 94 4.74 1.01 8.21
C GLN A 94 3.93 0.08 9.14
N MET A 95 2.90 0.65 9.74
CA MET A 95 1.90 -0.06 10.54
C MET A 95 0.52 0.58 10.34
N THR A 96 -0.51 -0.25 10.40
CA THR A 96 -1.91 0.19 10.27
C THR A 96 -2.66 -0.20 11.52
N ILE A 97 -3.35 0.77 12.13
CA ILE A 97 -4.09 0.58 13.38
C ILE A 97 -5.54 1.04 13.18
N PRO A 98 -6.52 0.15 13.37
CA PRO A 98 -7.92 0.54 13.36
C PRO A 98 -8.27 1.27 14.66
N VAL A 99 -8.96 2.40 14.53
CA VAL A 99 -9.45 3.21 15.63
C VAL A 99 -10.97 3.20 15.58
N GLU A 100 -11.57 2.56 16.58
CA GLU A 100 -13.00 2.40 16.66
C GLU A 100 -13.67 3.69 17.15
N LYS A 101 -14.60 4.20 16.34
CA LYS A 101 -15.49 5.32 16.65
C LYS A 101 -16.93 4.82 16.73
N THR A 102 -17.83 5.68 17.21
CA THR A 102 -19.25 5.33 17.39
C THR A 102 -19.92 4.89 16.09
N ASN A 103 -19.66 5.60 14.98
CA ASN A 103 -20.35 5.39 13.68
C ASN A 103 -19.39 5.04 12.54
N SER A 104 -18.09 4.88 12.81
CA SER A 104 -17.07 4.65 11.80
C SER A 104 -15.86 3.92 12.38
N VAL A 105 -15.03 3.36 11.50
CA VAL A 105 -13.71 2.83 11.81
C VAL A 105 -12.68 3.68 11.07
N SER A 106 -11.76 4.28 11.80
CA SER A 106 -10.66 5.03 11.21
C SER A 106 -9.44 4.13 11.07
N TYR A 107 -8.94 3.93 9.85
CA TYR A 107 -7.66 3.28 9.62
C TYR A 107 -6.55 4.33 9.65
N VAL A 108 -5.74 4.30 10.71
CA VAL A 108 -4.55 5.15 10.83
C VAL A 108 -3.37 4.37 10.29
N VAL A 109 -2.71 4.92 9.29
CA VAL A 109 -1.53 4.33 8.68
C VAL A 109 -0.34 5.24 8.93
N ALA A 110 0.70 4.68 9.54
CA ALA A 110 1.88 5.43 9.95
C ALA A 110 3.16 4.67 9.59
N ASP A 111 4.12 5.37 9.01
CA ASP A 111 5.50 4.89 8.85
C ASP A 111 6.38 5.49 9.93
N PHE A 112 6.97 4.64 10.75
CA PHE A 112 7.65 5.04 11.97
C PHE A 112 9.17 5.06 11.81
N ALA A 113 9.78 6.06 12.42
CA ALA A 113 11.20 6.12 12.69
C ALA A 113 11.44 6.49 14.15
N LEU A 114 12.48 5.93 14.76
CA LEU A 114 12.88 6.24 16.13
C LEU A 114 14.19 6.99 16.11
N LYS A 115 14.25 8.06 16.90
CA LYS A 115 15.52 8.72 17.21
C LYS A 115 16.10 8.10 18.47
N MET A 116 17.34 7.63 18.38
CA MET A 116 18.04 7.00 19.49
C MET A 116 19.05 7.96 20.11
N GLY A 117 19.23 7.89 21.43
CA GLY A 117 20.20 8.73 22.15
C GLY A 117 21.67 8.43 21.85
N SER A 118 21.96 7.31 21.18
CA SER A 118 23.32 6.99 20.74
C SER A 118 23.35 6.18 19.44
N LEU A 119 24.47 6.30 18.72
CA LEU A 119 24.74 5.49 17.52
C LEU A 119 24.76 3.99 17.84
N GLU A 120 25.35 3.60 18.97
CA GLU A 120 25.45 2.19 19.37
C GLU A 120 24.07 1.57 19.64
N LEU A 121 23.16 2.34 20.23
CA LEU A 121 21.77 1.91 20.41
C LEU A 121 21.04 1.84 19.07
N ALA A 122 21.24 2.81 18.19
CA ALA A 122 20.66 2.77 16.84
C ALA A 122 21.10 1.52 16.05
N GLU A 123 22.39 1.17 16.08
CA GLU A 123 22.87 -0.05 15.42
C GLU A 123 22.36 -1.33 16.09
N ARG A 124 22.10 -1.32 17.40
CA ARG A 124 21.46 -2.45 18.10
C ARG A 124 20.02 -2.63 17.62
N TYR A 125 19.22 -1.57 17.66
CA TYR A 125 17.81 -1.63 17.27
C TYR A 125 17.57 -1.82 15.77
N ARG A 126 18.61 -1.69 14.93
CA ARG A 126 18.59 -2.12 13.52
C ARG A 126 18.64 -3.64 13.34
N ARG A 127 19.06 -4.40 14.35
CA ARG A 127 19.02 -5.87 14.29
C ARG A 127 17.58 -6.35 14.28
N VAL A 128 17.33 -7.44 13.55
CA VAL A 128 15.97 -7.92 13.27
C VAL A 128 15.21 -8.24 14.57
N GLU A 129 15.90 -8.83 15.55
CA GLU A 129 15.29 -9.24 16.82
C GLU A 129 14.85 -8.05 17.66
N ASP A 130 15.73 -7.05 17.81
CA ASP A 130 15.45 -5.84 18.59
C ASP A 130 14.44 -4.93 17.87
N ALA A 131 14.51 -4.84 16.53
CA ALA A 131 13.55 -4.14 15.70
C ALA A 131 12.15 -4.75 15.82
N THR A 132 12.05 -6.08 15.80
CA THR A 132 10.76 -6.78 15.93
C THR A 132 10.14 -6.54 17.30
N ARG A 133 10.92 -6.66 18.38
CA ARG A 133 10.45 -6.35 19.74
C ARG A 133 10.00 -4.90 19.87
N MET A 134 10.74 -3.96 19.29
CA MET A 134 10.37 -2.55 19.29
C MET A 134 9.07 -2.31 18.52
N ARG A 135 8.91 -2.95 17.36
CA ARG A 135 7.66 -2.91 16.57
C ARG A 135 6.49 -3.45 17.39
N ASP A 136 6.66 -4.55 18.12
CA ASP A 136 5.59 -5.12 18.94
C ASP A 136 5.17 -4.16 20.06
N SER A 137 6.13 -3.60 20.81
CA SER A 137 5.84 -2.58 21.84
C SER A 137 5.17 -1.33 21.24
N LEU A 138 5.57 -0.92 20.04
CA LEU A 138 4.97 0.22 19.35
C LEU A 138 3.54 -0.07 18.85
N LEU A 139 3.25 -1.28 18.35
CA LEU A 139 1.89 -1.72 18.04
C LEU A 139 1.01 -1.68 19.29
N GLN A 140 1.53 -2.17 20.41
CA GLN A 140 0.81 -2.15 21.67
C GLN A 140 0.53 -0.71 22.13
N ALA A 141 1.53 0.17 22.05
CA ALA A 141 1.38 1.59 22.38
C ALA A 141 0.36 2.29 21.47
N MET A 142 0.38 2.01 20.16
CA MET A 142 -0.59 2.56 19.21
C MET A 142 -2.01 2.05 19.45
N ASN A 143 -2.18 0.77 19.80
CA ASN A 143 -3.49 0.23 20.16
C ASN A 143 -4.04 0.90 21.42
N LEU A 144 -3.19 1.16 22.42
CA LEU A 144 -3.59 1.91 23.61
C LEU A 144 -3.93 3.37 23.26
N ALA A 145 -3.13 4.01 22.40
CA ALA A 145 -3.38 5.35 21.91
C ALA A 145 -4.68 5.44 21.07
N ALA A 146 -5.10 4.34 20.41
CA ALA A 146 -6.34 4.29 19.64
C ALA A 146 -7.60 4.43 20.52
N GLU A 147 -7.48 4.12 21.81
CA GLU A 147 -8.56 4.36 22.77
C GLU A 147 -8.61 5.82 23.25
N SER A 148 -7.54 6.59 23.02
CA SER A 148 -7.43 7.97 23.46
C SER A 148 -8.09 8.98 22.51
N ALA A 149 -8.26 10.21 22.99
CA ALA A 149 -8.78 11.31 22.18
C ALA A 149 -7.84 11.70 21.02
N VAL A 150 -6.53 11.42 21.13
CA VAL A 150 -5.49 11.82 20.15
C VAL A 150 -5.74 11.21 18.78
N LEU A 151 -6.21 9.95 18.72
CA LEU A 151 -6.51 9.27 17.45
C LEU A 151 -8.00 9.29 17.09
N ARG A 152 -8.91 9.45 18.06
CA ARG A 152 -10.36 9.51 17.82
C ARG A 152 -10.84 10.86 17.29
N GLY A 153 -10.07 11.93 17.48
CA GLY A 153 -10.39 13.28 16.98
C GLY A 153 -10.54 13.37 15.46
N VAL A 154 -10.96 14.54 14.97
CA VAL A 154 -11.10 14.81 13.52
C VAL A 154 -9.71 14.90 12.86
N ALA A 155 -8.79 15.61 13.50
CA ALA A 155 -7.38 15.69 13.11
C ALA A 155 -6.51 14.91 14.11
N ILE A 156 -5.37 14.40 13.65
CA ILE A 156 -4.35 13.80 14.51
C ILE A 156 -3.35 14.89 14.89
N ASP A 157 -3.17 15.10 16.19
CA ASP A 157 -2.05 15.85 16.73
C ASP A 157 -0.82 14.93 16.78
N SER A 158 0.06 15.05 15.79
CA SER A 158 1.23 14.19 15.63
C SER A 158 2.26 14.39 16.73
N GLU A 159 2.43 15.62 17.25
CA GLU A 159 3.37 15.92 18.32
C GLU A 159 2.89 15.32 19.65
N ALA A 160 1.60 15.50 19.97
CA ALA A 160 1.01 14.87 21.15
C ALA A 160 1.05 13.33 21.06
N LEU A 161 0.85 12.78 19.85
CA LEU A 161 0.96 11.34 19.62
C LEU A 161 2.40 10.85 19.78
N SER A 162 3.39 11.55 19.22
CA SER A 162 4.82 11.23 19.37
C SER A 162 5.23 11.18 20.84
N GLN A 163 4.83 12.19 21.61
CA GLN A 163 5.10 12.27 23.05
C GLN A 163 4.42 11.13 23.81
N LEU A 164 3.14 10.87 23.53
CA LEU A 164 2.40 9.76 24.15
C LEU A 164 3.08 8.41 23.87
N LEU A 165 3.45 8.15 22.61
CA LEU A 165 4.10 6.90 22.23
C LEU A 165 5.48 6.76 22.89
N ARG A 166 6.28 7.84 22.91
CA ARG A 166 7.56 7.88 23.60
C ARG A 166 7.40 7.51 25.08
N ASP A 167 6.45 8.13 25.77
CA ASP A 167 6.19 7.87 27.18
C ASP A 167 5.79 6.42 27.45
N LEU A 168 4.97 5.84 26.56
CA LEU A 168 4.55 4.44 26.66
C LEU A 168 5.72 3.46 26.46
N ILE A 169 6.56 3.66 25.45
CA ILE A 169 7.64 2.72 25.11
C ILE A 169 8.91 2.92 25.95
N SER A 170 9.14 4.12 26.50
CA SER A 170 10.35 4.46 27.27
C SER A 170 10.57 3.58 28.50
N LYS A 171 9.50 2.98 29.03
CA LYS A 171 9.55 2.06 30.18
C LYS A 171 10.24 0.74 29.84
N GLU A 172 10.03 0.23 28.63
CA GLU A 172 10.56 -1.06 28.16
C GLU A 172 11.84 -0.89 27.34
N HIS A 173 11.95 0.24 26.62
CA HIS A 173 13.05 0.51 25.70
C HIS A 173 13.77 1.79 26.10
N GLN A 174 14.89 1.62 26.82
CA GLN A 174 15.73 2.73 27.23
C GLN A 174 16.50 3.34 26.06
N GLY A 175 16.67 4.65 26.08
CA GLY A 175 17.48 5.39 25.10
C GLY A 175 16.76 5.75 23.81
N VAL A 176 15.42 5.64 23.77
CA VAL A 176 14.60 6.28 22.74
C VAL A 176 14.45 7.76 23.09
N ASP A 177 14.99 8.63 22.25
CA ASP A 177 14.90 10.08 22.40
C ASP A 177 13.57 10.59 21.87
N ASP A 178 13.10 10.05 20.74
CA ASP A 178 11.87 10.50 20.11
C ASP A 178 11.25 9.45 19.18
N VAL A 179 9.93 9.54 18.99
CA VAL A 179 9.16 8.75 18.04
C VAL A 179 8.74 9.67 16.90
N MET A 180 9.21 9.38 15.70
CA MET A 180 9.02 10.21 14.52
C MET A 180 8.09 9.52 13.51
N PHE A 181 7.28 10.32 12.83
CA PHE A 181 6.45 9.87 11.73
C PHE A 181 7.07 10.29 10.40
N VAL A 182 7.45 9.32 9.58
CA VAL A 182 7.88 9.57 8.18
C VAL A 182 6.65 9.92 7.33
N SER A 183 5.58 9.17 7.54
CA SER A 183 4.25 9.46 7.01
C SER A 183 3.20 9.11 8.05
N LEU A 184 2.11 9.87 8.07
CA LEU A 184 0.97 9.65 8.94
C LEU A 184 -0.28 10.12 8.20
N TYR A 185 -1.22 9.20 7.98
CA TYR A 185 -2.51 9.54 7.41
C TYR A 185 -3.63 8.71 8.01
N LYS A 186 -4.84 9.21 7.86
CA LYS A 186 -6.05 8.68 8.47
C LYS A 186 -7.13 8.57 7.42
N GLN A 187 -7.78 7.42 7.37
CA GLN A 187 -8.92 7.16 6.49
C GLN A 187 -10.12 6.68 7.30
N ASP A 188 -11.21 7.43 7.25
CA ASP A 188 -12.45 7.09 7.95
C ASP A 188 -13.36 6.25 7.05
N VAL A 189 -13.84 5.12 7.56
CA VAL A 189 -14.78 4.21 6.90
C VAL A 189 -16.05 4.11 7.73
N ALA A 190 -17.20 4.45 7.15
CA ALA A 190 -18.47 4.38 7.86
C ALA A 190 -18.84 2.94 8.23
N ARG A 191 -19.43 2.75 9.41
CA ARG A 191 -20.09 1.48 9.77
C ARG A 191 -21.51 1.52 9.19
N LEU A 192 -21.81 0.58 8.29
CA LEU A 192 -23.14 0.36 7.72
C LEU A 192 -24.12 -0.13 8.80
#